data_AF-H9MBM6-F1
#
_entry.id   AF-H9MBM6-F1
#
_cell.length_a   1.000
_cell.length_b   1.000
_cell.length_c   1.000
_cell.angle_alpha   90.00
_cell.angle_beta   90.00
_cell.angle_gamma   90.00
#
_symmetry.space_group_name_H-M   'P 1'
#
loop_
_entity.id
_entity.type
_entity.pdbx_description
1 polymer ?
#
loop_
_entity_poly.entity_id
_entity_poly.type
_entity_poly.pdbx_seq_one_letter_code
_entity_poly.pdbx_strand_id
1 'polypeptide(L)'
;WDDILDICNKYDISLSIGDGLRPGSIYDANDAAQFAELATQGELTRRAWEKDVQVMNEGPGHIPMHKIPENMEKQLDWCNEAPFYTL
;
A
#
# COMPACT_ATOMS: atom_id res chain seq x y z
N TRP A 1 1.85 -10.80 10.94
CA TRP A 1 2.46 -10.55 9.62
C TRP A 1 3.45 -11.66 9.30
N ASP A 2 4.45 -11.88 10.16
CA ASP A 2 5.55 -12.82 9.89
C ASP A 2 5.10 -14.27 9.60
N ASP A 3 4.07 -14.77 10.30
CA ASP A 3 3.49 -16.10 10.02
C ASP A 3 2.81 -16.17 8.64
N ILE A 4 2.20 -15.06 8.18
CA ILE A 4 1.62 -14.97 6.82
C ILE A 4 2.75 -15.03 5.79
N LEU A 5 3.85 -14.31 6.04
CA LEU A 5 5.02 -14.32 5.16
C LEU A 5 5.62 -15.71 5.03
N ASP A 6 5.68 -16.49 6.12
CA ASP A 6 6.19 -17.86 6.09
C ASP A 6 5.32 -18.78 5.21
N ILE A 7 4.00 -18.55 5.22
CA ILE A 7 3.09 -19.26 4.30
C ILE A 7 3.32 -18.79 2.86
N CYS A 8 3.38 -17.47 2.61
CA CYS A 8 3.55 -16.91 1.27
C CYS A 8 4.86 -17.34 0.61
N ASN A 9 5.98 -17.33 1.35
CA ASN A 9 7.29 -17.74 0.85
C ASN A 9 7.29 -19.21 0.41
N LYS A 10 6.62 -20.09 1.17
CA LYS A 10 6.53 -21.52 0.83
C LYS A 10 5.86 -21.79 -0.53
N TYR A 11 5.00 -20.90 -0.99
CA TYR A 11 4.18 -21.10 -2.19
C TYR A 11 4.35 -20.01 -3.26
N ASP A 12 5.31 -19.11 -3.08
CA ASP A 12 5.53 -17.94 -3.95
C ASP A 12 4.24 -17.14 -4.22
N ILE A 13 3.51 -16.85 -3.13
CA ILE A 13 2.30 -16.02 -3.19
C ILE A 13 2.69 -14.57 -2.96
N SER A 14 2.50 -13.73 -3.97
CA SER A 14 2.63 -12.27 -3.84
C SER A 14 1.55 -11.69 -2.92
N LEU A 15 1.92 -10.71 -2.12
CA LEU A 15 1.00 -9.98 -1.26
C LEU A 15 0.55 -8.69 -1.94
N SER A 16 -0.78 -8.52 -2.03
CA SER A 16 -1.42 -7.22 -2.28
C SER A 16 -1.77 -6.63 -0.93
N ILE A 17 -0.99 -5.65 -0.44
CA ILE A 17 -1.24 -5.04 0.86
C ILE A 17 -2.40 -4.06 0.71
N GLY A 18 -3.56 -4.44 1.23
CA GLY A 18 -4.82 -3.72 1.00
C GLY A 18 -4.86 -2.29 1.53
N ASP A 19 -5.77 -1.51 0.96
CA ASP A 19 -6.09 -0.12 1.31
C ASP A 19 -7.46 -0.03 2.01
N GLY A 20 -7.55 -0.65 3.19
CA GLY A 20 -8.80 -0.76 3.94
C GLY A 20 -9.41 0.59 4.35
N LEU A 21 -8.60 1.64 4.44
CA LEU A 21 -8.96 3.02 4.76
C LEU A 21 -8.94 3.94 3.54
N ARG A 22 -9.04 3.40 2.31
CA ARG A 22 -9.15 4.23 1.10
C ARG A 22 -10.37 5.16 1.12
N PRO A 23 -10.29 6.34 0.49
CA PRO A 23 -11.41 7.27 0.43
C PRO A 23 -12.54 6.74 -0.45
N GLY A 24 -13.73 6.58 0.14
CA GLY A 24 -14.97 6.26 -0.57
C GLY A 24 -15.67 7.49 -1.16
N SER A 25 -15.15 8.69 -0.91
CA SER A 25 -15.67 9.94 -1.43
C SER A 25 -14.56 10.97 -1.64
N ILE A 26 -14.80 11.95 -2.51
CA ILE A 26 -13.87 13.06 -2.75
C ILE A 26 -13.64 13.90 -1.47
N TYR A 27 -14.60 13.89 -0.54
CA TYR A 27 -14.49 14.59 0.74
C TYR A 27 -13.38 14.00 1.62
N ASP A 28 -13.22 12.67 1.59
CA ASP A 28 -12.27 11.93 2.43
C ASP A 28 -10.87 11.79 1.79
N ALA A 29 -10.70 12.25 0.55
CA ALA A 29 -9.46 12.09 -0.20
C ALA A 29 -8.25 12.72 0.52
N ASN A 30 -7.18 11.94 0.69
CA ASN A 30 -5.91 12.33 1.30
C ASN A 30 -6.05 12.70 2.79
N ASP A 31 -6.98 12.07 3.51
CA ASP A 31 -7.11 12.28 4.94
C ASP A 31 -5.99 11.57 5.75
N ALA A 32 -6.00 11.79 7.06
CA ALA A 32 -5.00 11.22 7.94
C ALA A 32 -5.10 9.69 8.05
N ALA A 33 -6.30 9.12 7.91
CA ALA A 33 -6.52 7.68 8.01
C ALA A 33 -5.90 6.95 6.80
N GLN A 34 -6.18 7.44 5.59
CA GLN A 34 -5.62 6.93 4.35
C GLN A 34 -4.07 6.97 4.38
N PHE A 35 -3.48 8.11 4.75
CA PHE A 35 -2.02 8.22 4.76
C PHE A 35 -1.35 7.49 5.92
N ALA A 36 -2.02 7.32 7.06
CA ALA A 36 -1.51 6.48 8.13
C ALA A 36 -1.40 5.02 7.65
N GLU A 37 -2.42 4.51 6.96
CA GLU A 37 -2.37 3.16 6.38
C GLU A 37 -1.28 3.05 5.32
N LEU A 38 -1.12 4.03 4.42
CA LEU A 38 -0.05 4.03 3.41
C LEU A 38 1.36 3.96 4.01
N ALA A 39 1.61 4.71 5.09
CA ALA A 39 2.88 4.63 5.80
C ALA A 39 3.11 3.22 6.40
N THR A 40 2.07 2.61 6.97
CA THR A 40 2.12 1.23 7.48
C THR A 40 2.30 0.22 6.35
N GLN A 41 1.66 0.40 5.19
CA GLN A 41 1.87 -0.43 4.01
C GLN A 41 3.36 -0.47 3.64
N GLY A 42 4.06 0.66 3.68
CA GLY A 42 5.51 0.72 3.46
C GLY A 42 6.36 -0.04 4.49
N GLU A 43 6.00 0.01 5.78
CA GLU A 43 6.65 -0.83 6.81
C GLU A 43 6.47 -2.32 6.50
N LEU A 44 5.24 -2.74 6.19
CA LEU A 44 4.91 -4.12 5.90
C LEU A 44 5.57 -4.62 4.60
N THR A 45 5.72 -3.75 3.59
CA THR A 45 6.49 -4.03 2.37
C THR A 45 7.94 -4.39 2.71
N ARG A 46 8.64 -3.55 3.49
CA ARG A 46 10.05 -3.84 3.88
C ARG A 46 10.17 -5.14 4.67
N ARG A 47 9.27 -5.39 5.61
CA ARG A 47 9.23 -6.65 6.37
C ARG A 47 8.96 -7.88 5.50
N ALA A 48 8.16 -7.74 4.45
CA ALA A 48 7.93 -8.83 3.50
C ALA A 48 9.17 -9.13 2.65
N TRP A 49 9.89 -8.08 2.22
CA TRP A 49 11.15 -8.23 1.49
C TRP A 49 12.29 -8.83 2.32
N GLU A 50 12.32 -8.60 3.64
CA GLU A 50 13.25 -9.31 4.55
C GLU A 50 13.08 -10.84 4.52
N LYS A 51 11.92 -11.32 4.05
CA LYS A 51 11.61 -12.74 3.85
C LYS A 51 11.41 -13.11 2.38
N ASP A 52 11.94 -12.33 1.44
CA ASP A 52 11.84 -12.60 -0.01
C ASP A 52 10.39 -12.81 -0.54
N VAL A 53 9.38 -12.22 0.12
CA VAL A 53 7.98 -12.29 -0.36
C VAL A 53 7.71 -11.11 -1.29
N GLN A 54 7.18 -11.40 -2.48
CA GLN A 54 6.79 -10.39 -3.47
C GLN A 54 5.63 -9.53 -2.98
N VAL A 55 5.65 -8.22 -3.26
CA VAL A 55 4.65 -7.26 -2.76
C VAL A 55 4.21 -6.29 -3.84
N MET A 56 2.92 -5.95 -3.83
CA MET A 56 2.36 -4.70 -4.36
C MET A 56 1.51 -4.03 -3.28
N ASN A 57 1.35 -2.70 -3.34
CA ASN A 57 0.51 -1.94 -2.42
C ASN A 57 -0.77 -1.51 -3.13
N GLU A 58 -1.91 -1.67 -2.45
CA GLU A 58 -3.18 -1.13 -2.93
C GLU A 58 -3.27 0.37 -2.61
N GLY A 59 -3.98 1.10 -3.44
CA GLY A 59 -4.01 2.55 -3.46
C GLY A 59 -5.40 3.11 -3.72
N PRO A 60 -5.56 4.40 -3.45
CA PRO A 60 -6.83 5.01 -3.10
C PRO A 60 -7.91 4.91 -4.16
N GLY A 61 -9.12 5.11 -3.61
CA GLY A 61 -10.40 5.25 -4.28
C GLY A 61 -10.64 6.62 -4.92
N HIS A 62 -11.63 7.30 -4.35
CA HIS A 62 -12.17 8.53 -4.90
C HIS A 62 -11.22 9.71 -4.64
N ILE A 63 -10.38 10.04 -5.62
CA ILE A 63 -9.42 11.16 -5.55
C ILE A 63 -9.75 12.23 -6.61
N PRO A 64 -9.87 13.52 -6.25
CA PRO A 64 -10.00 14.58 -7.25
C PRO A 64 -8.65 14.80 -7.96
N MET A 65 -8.67 15.14 -9.26
CA MET A 65 -7.46 15.17 -10.11
C MET A 65 -6.25 15.89 -9.50
N HIS A 66 -6.46 17.01 -8.81
CA HIS A 66 -5.39 17.82 -8.20
C HIS A 66 -4.70 17.15 -7.00
N LYS A 67 -5.28 16.08 -6.44
CA LYS A 67 -4.73 15.30 -5.32
C LYS A 67 -4.06 13.99 -5.77
N ILE A 68 -4.20 13.59 -7.04
CA ILE A 68 -3.57 12.38 -7.58
C ILE A 68 -2.03 12.41 -7.44
N PRO A 69 -1.32 13.53 -7.76
CA PRO A 69 0.14 13.56 -7.68
C PRO A 69 0.68 13.24 -6.29
N GLU A 70 0.07 13.79 -5.23
CA GLU A 70 0.50 13.55 -3.84
C GLU A 70 0.43 12.07 -3.47
N ASN A 71 -0.59 11.34 -3.95
CA ASN A 71 -0.72 9.90 -3.67
C ASN A 71 0.43 9.10 -4.30
N MET A 72 0.79 9.41 -5.54
CA MET A 72 1.89 8.73 -6.22
C MET A 72 3.25 9.08 -5.60
N GLU A 73 3.49 10.36 -5.30
CA GLU A 73 4.73 10.81 -4.65
C GLU A 73 4.96 10.13 -3.30
N LYS A 74 3.92 10.09 -2.46
CA LYS A 74 4.00 9.43 -1.14
C LYS A 74 4.18 7.93 -1.25
N GLN A 75 3.52 7.27 -2.21
CA GLN A 75 3.68 5.84 -2.37
C GLN A 75 5.10 5.47 -2.83
N LEU A 76 5.66 6.20 -3.80
CA LEU A 76 7.04 5.96 -4.24
C LEU A 76 8.04 6.10 -3.08
N ASP A 77 7.89 7.17 -2.28
CA ASP A 77 8.76 7.46 -1.14
C ASP A 77 8.57 6.44 0.01
N TRP A 78 7.33 6.25 0.48
CA TRP A 78 7.05 5.50 1.71
C TRP A 78 7.06 3.98 1.51
N CYS A 79 6.68 3.53 0.31
CA CYS A 79 6.62 2.11 -0.06
C CYS A 79 7.80 1.67 -0.93
N ASN A 80 8.87 2.46 -1.01
CA ASN A 80 10.13 2.10 -1.65
C ASN A 80 9.96 1.66 -3.11
N GLU A 81 9.14 2.37 -3.87
CA GLU A 81 8.83 2.10 -5.28
C GLU A 81 8.24 0.69 -5.56
N ALA A 82 7.65 0.03 -4.54
CA ALA A 82 6.88 -1.18 -4.76
C ALA A 82 5.74 -0.94 -5.78
N PRO A 83 5.32 -1.94 -6.59
CA PRO A 83 4.22 -1.78 -7.53
C PRO A 83 2.94 -1.28 -6.86
N PHE A 84 2.24 -0.35 -7.51
CA PHE A 84 1.04 0.29 -6.97
C PHE A 84 -0.21 -0.12 -7.74
N TYR A 85 -1.27 -0.53 -7.03
CA TYR A 85 -2.53 -1.01 -7.59
C TYR A 85 -3.70 -0.15 -7.09
N THR A 86 -4.35 0.60 -7.98
CA THR A 86 -5.38 1.61 -7.61
C THR A 86 -6.78 1.22 -8.06
N LEU A 87 -7.81 1.77 -7.40
CA LEU A 87 -9.24 1.54 -7.71
C LEU A 87 -10.04 2.83 -7.92
#